data_AF-A0A7Z7JBL7-F1
#
_entry.id   AF-A0A7Z7JBL7-F1
#
_cell.length_a   1.000
_cell.length_b   1.000
_cell.length_c   1.000
_cell.angle_alpha   90.00
_cell.angle_beta   90.00
_cell.angle_gamma   90.00
#
_symmetry.space_group_name_H-M   'P 1'
#
loop_
_entity.id
_entity.type
_entity.pdbx_description
1 polymer ?
#
loop_
_entity_poly.entity_id
_entity_poly.type
_entity_poly.pdbx_seq_one_letter_code
_entity_poly.pdbx_strand_id
1 'polypeptide(L)'
;MESGLEFLVVRGFAVREGRGKWACCFEIRLAAHHEEGCGADGAAGSDEPLLYRGELHGRQFDCELAAADAARAAGEREALLRVESLKALIIAQHRHRVPPSLVT
;
A
#
# COMPACT_ATOMS: atom_id res chain seq x y z
N MET A 1 2.48 -26.61 -1.55
CA MET A 1 2.39 -25.24 -1.01
C MET A 1 1.37 -24.54 -1.87
N GLU A 2 0.17 -24.35 -1.37
CA GLU A 2 -0.82 -23.51 -2.05
C GLU A 2 -0.31 -22.07 -1.95
N SER A 3 0.34 -21.62 -3.02
CA SER A 3 0.76 -20.24 -3.16
C SER A 3 -0.48 -19.41 -3.50
N GLY A 4 -1.26 -19.04 -2.48
CA GLY A 4 -2.28 -18.01 -2.63
C GLY A 4 -1.64 -16.73 -3.16
N LEU A 5 -2.36 -16.00 -4.01
CA LEU A 5 -1.89 -14.71 -4.50
C LEU A 5 -1.95 -13.69 -3.36
N GLU A 6 -0.79 -13.11 -3.03
CA GLU A 6 -0.71 -11.96 -2.12
C GLU A 6 -0.79 -10.67 -2.93
N PHE A 7 -1.57 -9.69 -2.46
CA PHE A 7 -1.73 -8.40 -3.10
C PHE A 7 -1.73 -7.25 -2.09
N LEU A 8 -1.30 -6.07 -2.55
CA LEU A 8 -1.32 -4.86 -1.76
C LEU A 8 -2.68 -4.19 -1.85
N VAL A 9 -3.29 -3.92 -0.70
CA VAL A 9 -4.53 -3.14 -0.58
C VAL A 9 -4.19 -1.75 -0.09
N VAL A 10 -4.62 -0.73 -0.84
CA VAL A 10 -4.47 0.68 -0.45
C VAL A 10 -5.81 1.23 0.00
N ARG A 11 -5.86 1.75 1.23
CA ARG A 11 -7.04 2.42 1.79
C ARG A 11 -6.73 3.89 1.98
N GLY A 12 -7.58 4.76 1.42
CA GLY A 12 -7.54 6.20 1.67
C GLY A 12 -8.67 6.61 2.60
N PHE A 13 -8.38 7.51 3.53
CA PHE A 13 -9.37 8.13 4.41
C PHE A 13 -8.96 9.58 4.69
N ALA A 14 -9.91 10.39 5.12
CA ALA A 14 -9.68 11.81 5.38
C ALA A 14 -10.21 12.22 6.74
N VAL A 15 -9.48 13.10 7.42
CA VAL A 15 -9.85 13.65 8.72
C VAL A 15 -9.85 15.18 8.62
N ARG A 16 -10.83 15.85 9.20
CA ARG A 16 -10.88 17.33 9.21
C ARG A 16 -9.77 17.91 10.09
N GLU A 17 -9.02 18.87 9.56
CA GLU A 17 -8.02 19.67 10.32
C GLU A 17 -8.55 21.05 10.73
N GLY A 18 -9.69 21.46 10.19
CA GLY A 18 -10.26 22.79 10.37
C GLY A 18 -9.91 23.76 9.23
N ARG A 19 -10.55 24.94 9.22
CA ARG A 19 -10.40 25.96 8.15
C ARG A 19 -10.59 25.42 6.72
N GLY A 20 -11.50 24.45 6.55
CA GLY A 20 -11.75 23.81 5.26
C GLY A 20 -10.62 22.88 4.76
N LYS A 21 -9.72 22.47 5.65
CA LYS A 21 -8.60 21.57 5.32
C LYS A 21 -8.84 20.15 5.81
N TRP A 22 -8.21 19.21 5.11
CA TRP A 22 -8.23 17.78 5.37
C TRP A 22 -6.80 17.24 5.58
N ALA A 23 -6.64 16.39 6.58
CA ALA A 23 -5.55 15.43 6.67
C ALA A 23 -5.95 14.22 5.83
N CYS A 24 -5.24 14.01 4.72
CA CYS A 24 -5.50 12.91 3.79
C CYS A 24 -4.56 11.76 4.14
N CYS A 25 -5.09 10.66 4.66
CA CYS A 25 -4.31 9.56 5.21
C CYS A 25 -4.49 8.30 4.37
N PHE A 26 -3.44 7.53 4.22
CA PHE A 26 -3.52 6.25 3.53
C PHE A 26 -2.80 5.14 4.27
N GLU A 27 -3.32 3.93 4.12
CA GLU A 27 -2.73 2.69 4.60
C GLU A 27 -2.46 1.75 3.43
N ILE A 28 -1.30 1.10 3.44
CA ILE A 28 -0.93 0.02 2.53
C ILE A 28 -0.88 -1.26 3.36
N ARG A 29 -1.69 -2.24 3.00
CA ARG A 29 -1.86 -3.51 3.71
C ARG A 29 -1.58 -4.69 2.79
N LEU A 30 -1.18 -5.83 3.37
CA LEU A 30 -1.00 -7.08 2.64
C LEU A 30 -2.26 -7.95 2.78
N ALA A 31 -2.93 -8.27 1.67
CA ALA A 31 -4.03 -9.22 1.65
C ALA A 31 -3.58 -10.53 1.01
N ALA A 32 -4.08 -11.65 1.54
CA ALA A 32 -3.90 -12.97 0.96
C ALA A 32 -5.22 -13.48 0.40
N HIS A 33 -5.21 -14.03 -0.81
CA HIS A 33 -6.35 -14.76 -1.36
C HIS A 33 -6.42 -16.15 -0.71
N HIS A 34 -7.25 -16.34 0.32
CA HIS A 34 -7.53 -17.67 0.86
C HIS A 34 -8.59 -18.36 -0.01
N GLU A 35 -8.25 -19.49 -0.66
CA GLU A 35 -9.20 -20.28 -1.46
C GLU A 35 -10.10 -21.22 -0.63
N GLU A 36 -9.96 -21.28 0.70
CA GLU A 36 -10.80 -22.13 1.53
C GLU A 36 -11.71 -21.33 2.48
N GLY A 37 -13.02 -21.44 2.23
CA GLY A 37 -14.02 -21.48 3.29
C GLY A 37 -14.85 -20.23 3.48
N CYS A 38 -16.14 -20.36 3.18
CA CYS A 38 -17.20 -19.45 3.57
C CYS A 38 -17.10 -19.03 5.04
N GLY A 39 -16.68 -17.80 5.29
CA GLY A 39 -16.89 -17.04 6.51
C GLY A 39 -17.57 -15.72 6.16
N ALA A 40 -18.83 -15.81 5.76
CA ALA A 40 -19.69 -14.66 5.54
C ALA A 40 -20.05 -14.03 6.88
N ASP A 41 -19.10 -13.33 7.50
CA ASP A 41 -19.34 -12.42 8.62
C ASP A 41 -18.44 -11.19 8.46
N GLY A 42 -18.88 -10.28 7.58
CA GLY A 42 -18.92 -8.81 7.74
C GLY A 42 -17.83 -8.02 8.50
N ALA A 43 -16.63 -8.53 8.76
CA ALA A 43 -15.56 -7.80 9.44
C ALA A 43 -14.60 -7.18 8.42
N ALA A 44 -15.10 -6.16 7.73
CA ALA A 44 -14.32 -5.29 6.87
C ALA A 44 -13.18 -4.62 7.65
N GLY A 45 -11.95 -5.09 7.42
CA GLY A 45 -10.76 -4.23 7.39
C GLY A 45 -9.77 -4.26 8.55
N SER A 46 -9.87 -5.14 9.55
CA SER A 46 -8.88 -5.19 10.63
C SER A 46 -7.73 -6.17 10.42
N ASP A 47 -7.93 -7.23 9.63
CA ASP A 47 -7.06 -8.41 9.70
C ASP A 47 -5.88 -8.40 8.72
N GLU A 48 -5.90 -7.54 7.69
CA GLU A 48 -4.77 -7.48 6.76
C GLU A 48 -3.58 -6.74 7.41
N PRO A 49 -2.37 -7.34 7.48
CA PRO A 49 -1.21 -6.69 8.09
C PRO A 49 -0.92 -5.31 7.50
N LEU A 50 -0.77 -4.31 8.38
CA LEU A 50 -0.36 -2.96 7.99
C LEU A 50 1.13 -2.92 7.67
N LEU A 51 1.45 -2.62 6.41
CA LEU A 51 2.83 -2.49 5.96
C LEU A 51 3.32 -1.05 6.04
N TYR A 52 2.46 -0.10 5.71
CA TYR A 52 2.83 1.31 5.65
C TYR A 52 1.63 2.22 5.86
N ARG A 53 1.87 3.38 6.48
CA ARG A 53 0.89 4.46 6.64
C ARG A 53 1.55 5.79 6.31
N GLY A 54 0.83 6.64 5.57
CA GLY A 54 1.27 7.98 5.22
C GLY A 54 0.15 9.01 5.40
N GLU A 55 0.56 10.28 5.59
CA GLU A 55 -0.35 11.39 5.88
C GLU A 55 0.03 12.62 5.05
N LEU A 56 -0.96 13.26 4.43
CA LEU A 56 -0.84 14.47 3.63
C LEU A 56 -1.73 15.56 4.24
N HIS A 57 -1.09 16.45 4.99
CA HIS A 57 -1.76 17.51 5.74
C HIS A 57 -2.03 18.76 4.91
N GLY A 58 -2.98 19.57 5.38
CA GLY A 58 -3.19 20.94 4.91
C GLY A 58 -3.82 21.07 3.53
N ARG A 59 -4.38 20.00 2.97
CA ARG A 59 -4.99 19.99 1.63
C ARG A 59 -6.43 20.51 1.69
N GLN A 60 -6.84 21.26 0.68
CA GLN A 60 -8.22 21.74 0.53
C GLN A 60 -8.94 20.87 -0.50
N PHE A 61 -10.08 20.33 -0.10
CA PHE A 61 -10.97 19.53 -0.94
C PHE A 61 -12.41 19.90 -0.62
N ASP A 62 -13.26 19.87 -1.64
CA ASP A 62 -14.67 20.27 -1.54
C ASP A 62 -15.47 19.35 -0.61
N CYS A 63 -15.08 18.08 -0.50
CA CYS A 63 -15.72 17.09 0.36
C CYS A 63 -14.74 16.04 0.88
N GLU A 64 -15.19 15.25 1.87
CA GLU A 64 -14.42 14.17 2.47
C GLU A 64 -14.03 13.09 1.44
N LEU A 65 -14.96 12.74 0.55
CA LEU A 65 -14.74 11.72 -0.48
C LEU A 65 -13.58 12.12 -1.40
N ALA A 66 -13.54 13.38 -1.85
CA ALA A 66 -12.45 13.89 -2.68
C ALA A 66 -11.10 13.87 -1.94
N ALA A 67 -11.09 14.17 -0.63
CA ALA A 67 -9.90 14.06 0.19
C ALA A 67 -9.43 12.61 0.38
N ALA A 68 -10.37 11.67 0.59
CA ALA A 68 -10.09 10.25 0.72
C ALA A 68 -9.58 9.64 -0.59
N ASP A 69 -10.14 10.01 -1.74
CA ASP A 69 -9.68 9.60 -3.06
C ASP A 69 -8.26 10.12 -3.34
N ALA A 70 -7.98 11.37 -2.97
CA ALA A 70 -6.63 11.92 -3.08
C ALA A 70 -5.64 11.18 -2.18
N ALA A 71 -6.06 10.79 -0.97
CA ALA A 71 -5.26 9.97 -0.08
C ALA A 71 -4.97 8.58 -0.69
N ARG A 72 -6.00 7.92 -1.23
CA ARG A 72 -5.89 6.60 -1.88
C ARG A 72 -4.92 6.67 -3.05
N ALA A 73 -5.06 7.66 -3.93
CA ALA A 73 -4.17 7.86 -5.08
C ALA A 73 -2.72 8.12 -4.65
N ALA A 74 -2.49 8.82 -3.54
CA ALA A 74 -1.16 8.98 -2.98
C ALA A 74 -0.58 7.65 -2.46
N GLY A 75 -1.39 6.87 -1.75
CA GLY A 75 -1.01 5.55 -1.27
C GLY A 75 -0.70 4.56 -2.40
N GLU A 76 -1.45 4.60 -3.51
CA GLU A 76 -1.18 3.77 -4.69
C GLU A 76 0.18 4.11 -5.32
N ARG A 77 0.50 5.40 -5.44
CA ARG A 77 1.82 5.83 -5.93
C ARG A 77 2.94 5.38 -4.99
N GLU A 78 2.76 5.53 -3.69
CA GLU A 78 3.75 5.08 -2.70
C GLU A 78 3.93 3.56 -2.75
N ALA A 79 2.85 2.78 -2.86
CA ALA A 79 2.91 1.33 -2.99
C ALA A 79 3.75 0.90 -4.20
N LEU A 80 3.52 1.54 -5.36
CA LEU A 80 4.30 1.30 -6.57
C LEU A 80 5.78 1.65 -6.36
N LEU A 81 6.09 2.82 -5.80
CA LEU A 81 7.46 3.24 -5.53
C LEU A 81 8.18 2.26 -4.60
N ARG A 82 7.50 1.71 -3.60
CA ARG A 82 8.05 0.71 -2.67
C ARG A 82 8.35 -0.61 -3.38
N VAL A 83 7.43 -1.10 -4.20
CA VAL A 83 7.64 -2.30 -5.00
C VAL A 83 8.85 -2.13 -5.92
N GLU A 84 8.94 -1.01 -6.64
CA GLU A 84 10.08 -0.73 -7.52
C GLU A 84 11.39 -0.58 -6.75
N SER A 85 11.36 0.07 -5.58
CA SER A 85 12.55 0.18 -4.71
C SER A 85 13.05 -1.19 -4.23
N LEU A 86 12.12 -2.09 -3.84
CA LEU A 86 12.46 -3.45 -3.43
C LEU A 86 13.02 -4.28 -4.59
N LYS A 87 12.43 -4.17 -5.79
CA LYS A 87 12.97 -4.81 -7.00
C LYS A 87 14.39 -4.33 -7.28
N ALA A 88 14.63 -3.02 -7.24
CA ALA A 88 15.96 -2.45 -7.45
C ALA A 88 16.97 -2.96 -6.42
N LEU A 89 16.58 -3.05 -5.13
CA LEU A 89 17.42 -3.58 -4.06
C LEU A 89 17.79 -5.06 -4.30
N ILE A 90 16.82 -5.89 -4.67
CA ILE A 90 17.05 -7.32 -4.97
C ILE A 90 18.04 -7.47 -6.13
N ILE A 91 17.86 -6.70 -7.21
CA ILE A 91 18.75 -6.71 -8.37
C ILE A 91 20.18 -6.28 -7.97
N ALA A 92 20.30 -5.20 -7.19
CA ALA A 92 21.59 -4.71 -6.73
C ALA A 92 22.32 -5.76 -5.87
N GLN A 93 21.63 -6.38 -4.91
CA GLN A 93 22.19 -7.44 -4.06
C GLN A 93 22.61 -8.66 -4.87
N HIS A 94 21.84 -9.06 -5.89
CA HIS A 94 22.21 -10.16 -6.77
C HIS A 94 23.51 -9.86 -7.54
N ARG A 95 23.65 -8.65 -8.10
CA ARG A 95 24.88 -8.23 -8.81
C ARG A 95 26.12 -8.27 -7.92
N HIS A 96 25.98 -7.97 -6.63
CA HIS A 96 27.10 -8.06 -5.67
C HIS A 96 27.46 -9.50 -5.28
N ARG A 97 26.55 -10.47 -5.46
CA ARG A 97 26.76 -11.87 -5.07
C ARG A 97 27.21 -12.78 -6.21
N VAL A 98 27.09 -12.36 -7.46
CA VAL A 98 27.60 -13.13 -8.61
C VAL A 98 29.05 -12.71 -8.90
N PRO A 99 30.05 -13.60 -8.78
CA PRO A 99 31.41 -13.29 -9.17
C PRO A 99 31.48 -13.00 -10.69
N PRO A 100 32.31 -12.04 -11.13
CA PRO A 100 32.36 -11.59 -12.53
C PRO A 100 32.82 -12.64 -13.55
N SER A 101 33.17 -13.86 -13.11
CA SER A 101 33.63 -14.95 -13.96
C SER A 101 32.52 -15.79 -14.61
N LEU A 102 31.23 -15.46 -14.40
CA LEU A 102 30.09 -16.22 -14.94
C LEU A 102 29.19 -15.41 -15.90
N VAL A 103 29.63 -14.22 -16.32
CA VAL A 103 28.95 -13.43 -17.35
C VAL A 103 29.75 -13.53 -18.64
N THR A 104 29.56 -14.65 -19.36
CA THR A 104 29.94 -14.80 -20.79
C THR A 104 28.70 -14.83 -21.65
#